data_AF-B8CC67-F1
#
_entry.id   AF-B8CC67-F1
#
_cell.length_a   1.000
_cell.length_b   1.000
_cell.length_c   1.000
_cell.angle_alpha   90.00
_cell.angle_beta   90.00
_cell.angle_gamma   90.00
#
_symmetry.space_group_name_H-M   'P 1'
#
loop_
_entity.id
_entity.type
_entity.pdbx_description
1 polymer ?
#
loop_
_entity_poly.entity_id
_entity_poly.type
_entity_poly.pdbx_seq_one_letter_code
_entity_poly.pdbx_strand_id
1 'polypeptide(L)'
;MAVAFRVDKADDIAKIFAANDELLSQMYHHSEELELAASDMKDVFTMPFAFLPTKKEGGYLLFTLKVPWINEAHKVVARQMRDDGCEVVPICNKTTEECQQILKLDEEDVFTFTKDGSYPDANDDLTKLEDRAVTVICGVMGWKLPKAKTWHKIRDEISEERCLGHPVRTLSEFCDGRRKMNKVEDGVKAKQHSVGDQAD
;
A
#
# COMPACT_ATOMS: atom_id res chain seq x y z
N MET A 1 -2.59 9.97 -4.75
CA MET A 1 -3.09 10.08 -3.37
C MET A 1 -2.15 9.30 -2.49
N ALA A 2 -1.86 9.84 -1.32
CA ALA A 2 -1.11 9.21 -0.26
C ALA A 2 -2.02 8.86 0.93
N VAL A 3 -1.65 7.78 1.60
CA VAL A 3 -2.12 7.28 2.88
C VAL A 3 -0.94 7.46 3.84
N ALA A 4 -1.03 8.42 4.75
CA ALA A 4 0.07 8.73 5.68
C ALA A 4 -0.16 8.13 7.06
N PHE A 5 0.79 7.37 7.57
CA PHE A 5 0.78 6.84 8.92
C PHE A 5 1.91 7.47 9.73
N ARG A 6 1.63 7.86 10.98
CA ARG A 6 2.64 8.40 11.88
C ARG A 6 3.51 7.26 12.42
N VAL A 7 4.84 7.44 12.40
CA VAL A 7 5.84 6.51 12.93
C VAL A 7 6.61 7.24 14.04
N ASP A 8 6.51 6.79 15.28
CA ASP A 8 7.23 7.41 16.41
C ASP A 8 8.39 6.55 16.91
N LYS A 9 8.43 5.25 16.58
CA LYS A 9 9.52 4.32 16.89
C LYS A 9 9.60 3.17 15.90
N ALA A 10 10.73 2.46 15.90
CA ALA A 10 10.97 1.32 15.00
C ALA A 10 9.91 0.22 15.11
N ASP A 11 9.39 -0.04 16.31
CA ASP A 11 8.38 -1.07 16.54
C ASP A 11 7.02 -0.73 15.89
N ASP A 12 6.76 0.55 15.59
CA ASP A 12 5.50 0.97 14.97
C ASP A 12 5.46 0.62 13.48
N ILE A 13 6.62 0.44 12.84
CA ILE A 13 6.71 0.19 11.40
C ILE A 13 5.91 -1.07 11.01
N ALA A 14 6.06 -2.16 11.77
CA ALA A 14 5.30 -3.39 11.52
C ALA A 14 3.79 -3.20 11.72
N LYS A 15 3.38 -2.44 12.75
CA LYS A 15 1.97 -2.10 13.00
C LYS A 15 1.36 -1.30 11.86
N ILE A 16 2.15 -0.42 11.26
CA ILE A 16 1.72 0.45 10.17
C ILE A 16 1.56 -0.33 8.87
N PHE A 17 2.48 -1.23 8.55
CA PHE A 17 2.30 -2.14 7.42
C PHE A 17 1.06 -3.02 7.61
N ALA A 18 0.84 -3.56 8.82
CA ALA A 18 -0.36 -4.34 9.11
C ALA A 18 -1.65 -3.50 9.02
N ALA A 19 -1.62 -2.23 9.44
CA ALA A 19 -2.75 -1.32 9.26
C ALA A 19 -3.02 -1.00 7.78
N ASN A 20 -1.98 -0.94 6.94
CA ASN A 20 -2.13 -0.81 5.50
C ASN A 20 -2.71 -2.11 4.89
N ASP A 21 -2.30 -3.29 5.35
CA ASP A 21 -2.88 -4.57 4.93
C ASP A 21 -4.39 -4.63 5.26
N GLU A 22 -4.78 -4.18 6.46
CA GLU A 22 -6.18 -4.06 6.88
C GLU A 22 -6.97 -3.12 5.96
N LEU A 23 -6.42 -1.92 5.69
CA LEU A 23 -7.01 -0.95 4.76
C LEU A 23 -7.26 -1.61 3.38
N LEU A 24 -6.26 -2.29 2.85
CA LEU A 24 -6.33 -2.95 1.53
C LEU A 24 -7.34 -4.09 1.51
N SER A 25 -7.44 -4.85 2.61
CA SER A 25 -8.42 -5.92 2.77
C SER A 25 -9.85 -5.35 2.78
N GLN A 26 -10.10 -4.31 3.58
CA GLN A 26 -11.41 -3.65 3.60
C GLN A 26 -11.76 -2.99 2.26
N MET A 27 -10.78 -2.38 1.59
CA MET A 27 -10.94 -1.83 0.23
C MET A 27 -11.33 -2.91 -0.78
N TYR A 28 -10.71 -4.08 -0.69
CA TYR A 28 -11.07 -5.22 -1.53
C TYR A 28 -12.51 -5.66 -1.29
N HIS A 29 -12.95 -5.78 -0.03
CA HIS A 29 -14.33 -6.16 0.24
C HIS A 29 -15.34 -5.13 -0.25
N HIS A 30 -15.06 -3.84 -0.06
CA HIS A 30 -15.92 -2.77 -0.58
C HIS A 30 -15.94 -2.71 -2.09
N SER A 31 -14.88 -3.14 -2.77
CA SER A 31 -14.86 -3.10 -4.23
C SER A 31 -15.84 -4.07 -4.88
N GLU A 32 -16.10 -5.22 -4.23
CA GLU A 32 -17.09 -6.19 -4.68
C GLU A 32 -18.50 -5.61 -4.53
N GLU A 33 -18.72 -4.78 -3.51
CA GLU A 33 -19.98 -4.04 -3.30
C GLU A 33 -20.13 -2.81 -4.20
N LEU A 34 -19.01 -2.15 -4.54
CA LEU A 34 -18.96 -0.97 -5.41
C LEU A 34 -18.89 -1.31 -6.91
N GLU A 35 -18.96 -2.60 -7.26
CA GLU A 35 -18.84 -3.11 -8.63
C GLU A 35 -17.61 -2.58 -9.38
N LEU A 36 -16.48 -2.38 -8.68
CA LEU A 36 -15.26 -1.92 -9.33
C LEU A 36 -14.77 -3.00 -10.32
N ALA A 37 -14.40 -2.57 -11.52
CA ALA A 37 -13.84 -3.49 -12.50
C ALA A 37 -12.55 -4.11 -11.94
N ALA A 38 -12.26 -5.37 -12.29
CA ALA A 38 -11.03 -6.05 -11.88
C ALA A 38 -9.74 -5.34 -12.34
N SER A 39 -9.83 -4.47 -13.35
CA SER A 39 -8.76 -3.55 -13.74
C SER A 39 -8.52 -2.48 -12.68
N ASP A 40 -9.58 -1.89 -12.15
CA ASP A 40 -9.59 -0.76 -11.22
C ASP A 40 -9.19 -1.22 -9.81
N MET A 41 -9.39 -2.51 -9.55
CA MET A 41 -8.89 -3.19 -8.36
C MET A 41 -7.36 -3.23 -8.22
N LYS A 42 -6.65 -3.07 -9.33
CA LYS A 42 -5.17 -3.00 -9.33
C LYS A 42 -4.68 -1.60 -8.97
N ASP A 43 -5.58 -0.63 -9.03
CA ASP A 43 -5.30 0.78 -9.02
C ASP A 43 -5.64 1.41 -7.65
N VAL A 44 -6.42 0.69 -6.84
CA VAL A 44 -6.65 0.96 -5.41
C VAL A 44 -5.51 0.50 -4.49
N PHE A 45 -4.48 -0.15 -5.05
CA PHE A 45 -3.37 -0.66 -4.26
C PHE A 45 -2.41 0.46 -3.80
N THR A 46 -1.97 0.41 -2.54
CA THR A 46 -1.06 1.38 -1.94
C THR A 46 0.34 0.79 -1.71
N MET A 47 1.38 1.41 -2.26
CA MET A 47 2.78 1.00 -2.07
C MET A 47 3.52 1.99 -1.16
N PRO A 48 4.43 1.54 -0.28
CA PRO A 48 5.27 2.45 0.50
C PRO A 48 6.10 3.30 -0.46
N PHE A 49 6.04 4.62 -0.30
CA PHE A 49 6.70 5.57 -1.21
C PHE A 49 7.78 6.37 -0.53
N ALA A 50 7.44 7.07 0.56
CA ALA A 50 8.32 8.04 1.18
C ALA A 50 8.17 8.09 2.69
N PHE A 51 9.24 8.50 3.36
CA PHE A 51 9.25 8.89 4.75
C PHE A 51 9.50 10.39 4.90
N LEU A 52 8.67 11.04 5.70
CA LEU A 52 8.69 12.48 5.98
C LEU A 52 9.02 12.65 7.47
N PRO A 53 10.30 12.72 7.87
CA PRO A 53 10.68 13.01 9.24
C PRO A 53 10.10 14.35 9.69
N THR A 54 9.71 14.40 10.96
CA THR A 54 9.31 15.64 11.62
C THR A 54 10.39 16.05 12.62
N LYS A 55 10.40 17.32 13.01
CA LYS A 55 11.32 17.85 14.04
C LYS A 55 11.10 17.24 15.44
N LYS A 56 10.05 16.43 15.64
CA LYS A 56 9.66 15.84 16.93
C LYS A 56 9.78 14.32 16.86
N GLU A 57 10.98 13.80 17.06
CA GLU A 57 11.32 12.38 17.34
C GLU A 57 10.68 11.27 16.46
N GLY A 58 9.99 11.59 15.37
CA GLY A 58 9.27 10.66 14.51
C GLY A 58 8.97 11.26 13.14
N GLY A 59 8.13 10.59 12.35
CA GLY A 59 7.80 11.02 10.99
C GLY A 59 6.50 10.45 10.46
N TYR A 60 6.25 10.66 9.18
CA TYR A 60 5.12 10.05 8.47
C TYR A 60 5.63 9.10 7.39
N LEU A 61 5.16 7.87 7.41
CA LEU A 61 5.31 6.90 6.34
C LEU A 61 4.14 7.05 5.37
N LEU A 62 4.45 7.42 4.13
CA LEU A 62 3.47 7.53 3.05
C LEU A 62 3.41 6.26 2.23
N PHE A 63 2.18 5.79 2.02
CA PHE A 63 1.85 4.84 0.98
C PHE A 63 1.10 5.56 -0.12
N THR A 64 1.42 5.34 -1.38
CA THR A 64 0.75 5.99 -2.52
C THR A 64 -0.07 5.02 -3.33
N LEU A 65 -1.20 5.50 -3.84
CA LEU A 65 -1.94 4.80 -4.88
C LEU A 65 -1.12 4.77 -6.16
N LYS A 66 -1.24 3.65 -6.86
CA LYS A 66 -0.84 3.56 -8.26
C LYS A 66 -1.70 4.46 -9.15
N VAL A 67 -2.96 4.72 -8.76
CA VAL A 67 -3.90 5.56 -9.51
C VAL A 67 -4.61 6.57 -8.61
N PRO A 68 -4.31 7.87 -8.75
CA PRO A 68 -4.76 8.89 -7.81
C PRO A 68 -6.26 9.24 -7.90
N TRP A 69 -6.99 8.84 -8.95
CA TRP A 69 -8.40 9.20 -9.13
C TRP A 69 -9.41 8.23 -8.49
N ILE A 70 -8.99 7.07 -7.97
CA ILE A 70 -9.88 6.14 -7.22
C ILE A 70 -9.92 6.53 -5.73
N ASN A 71 -10.24 7.81 -5.49
CA ASN A 71 -10.12 8.44 -4.18
C ASN A 71 -11.31 8.20 -3.25
N GLU A 72 -12.51 8.05 -3.79
CA GLU A 72 -13.73 7.94 -3.00
C GLU A 72 -13.81 6.63 -2.21
N ALA A 73 -13.35 5.51 -2.77
CA ALA A 73 -13.31 4.24 -2.05
C ALA A 73 -12.38 4.31 -0.82
N HIS A 74 -11.20 4.92 -0.97
CA HIS A 74 -10.26 5.13 0.14
C HIS A 74 -10.83 6.02 1.25
N LYS A 75 -11.65 7.03 0.89
CA LYS A 75 -12.35 7.88 1.87
C LYS A 75 -13.34 7.09 2.71
N VAL A 76 -14.12 6.21 2.07
CA VAL A 76 -15.15 5.41 2.74
C VAL A 76 -14.49 4.47 3.75
N VAL A 77 -13.49 3.70 3.30
CA VAL A 77 -12.80 2.74 4.17
C VAL A 77 -12.03 3.43 5.29
N ALA A 78 -11.31 4.52 5.01
CA ALA A 78 -10.61 5.27 6.04
C ALA A 78 -11.54 5.89 7.09
N ARG A 79 -12.80 6.17 6.74
CA ARG A 79 -13.83 6.61 7.71
C ARG A 79 -14.31 5.43 8.55
N GLN A 80 -14.58 4.29 7.93
CA GLN A 80 -15.04 3.09 8.63
C GLN A 80 -13.99 2.58 9.64
N MET A 81 -12.73 2.47 9.24
CA MET A 81 -11.63 2.11 10.17
C MET A 81 -11.56 3.05 11.38
N ARG A 82 -11.87 4.33 11.19
CA ARG A 82 -11.93 5.29 12.31
C ARG A 82 -13.13 5.03 13.21
N ASP A 83 -14.29 4.78 12.62
CA ASP A 83 -15.53 4.52 13.35
C ASP A 83 -15.45 3.19 14.12
N ASP A 84 -14.70 2.22 13.62
CA ASP A 84 -14.41 0.92 14.25
C ASP A 84 -13.29 1.00 15.31
N GLY A 85 -12.70 2.18 15.52
CA GLY A 85 -11.70 2.42 16.56
C GLY A 85 -10.27 2.00 16.21
N CYS A 86 -9.93 1.81 14.93
CA CYS A 86 -8.58 1.46 14.50
C CYS A 86 -7.59 2.61 14.84
N GLU A 87 -6.50 2.26 15.50
CA GLU A 87 -5.57 3.20 16.18
C GLU A 87 -4.82 4.15 15.23
N VAL A 88 -4.73 3.84 13.94
CA VAL A 88 -3.92 4.60 12.98
C VAL A 88 -4.82 5.12 11.86
N VAL A 89 -5.35 6.32 12.06
CA VAL A 89 -6.12 7.02 11.03
C VAL A 89 -5.14 7.53 9.96
N PRO A 90 -5.20 7.04 8.72
CA PRO A 90 -4.34 7.58 7.69
C PRO A 90 -4.74 9.01 7.34
N ILE A 91 -3.76 9.88 7.06
CA ILE A 91 -4.04 11.08 6.25
C ILE A 91 -4.36 10.55 4.85
N CYS A 92 -5.64 10.53 4.52
CA CYS A 92 -6.17 10.06 3.26
C CYS A 92 -6.59 11.27 2.41
N ASN A 93 -6.32 11.25 1.11
CA ASN A 93 -6.65 12.28 0.10
C ASN A 93 -5.69 13.46 -0.05
N LYS A 94 -4.43 13.31 0.37
CA LYS A 94 -3.38 14.29 0.05
C LYS A 94 -2.38 13.67 -0.90
N THR A 95 -1.77 14.45 -1.80
CA THR A 95 -0.57 13.99 -2.51
C THR A 95 0.63 14.05 -1.55
N THR A 96 1.74 13.42 -1.93
CA THR A 96 2.98 13.50 -1.13
C THR A 96 3.44 14.95 -1.00
N GLU A 97 3.32 15.72 -2.07
CA GLU A 97 3.67 17.15 -2.11
C GLU A 97 2.75 17.97 -1.21
N GLU A 98 1.45 17.67 -1.16
CA GLU A 98 0.55 18.32 -0.20
C GLU A 98 0.92 17.97 1.25
N CYS A 99 1.30 16.71 1.54
CA CYS A 99 1.78 16.32 2.86
C CYS A 99 3.06 17.08 3.25
N GLN A 100 4.01 17.22 2.33
CA GLN A 100 5.24 18.02 2.54
C GLN A 100 4.92 19.47 2.89
N GLN A 101 4.02 20.11 2.13
CA GLN A 101 3.60 21.49 2.37
C GLN A 101 2.93 21.66 3.75
N ILE A 102 2.04 20.73 4.14
CA ILE A 102 1.37 20.74 5.45
C ILE A 102 2.38 20.61 6.58
N LEU A 103 3.38 19.74 6.40
CA LEU A 103 4.42 19.48 7.40
C LEU A 103 5.56 20.52 7.39
N LYS A 104 5.56 21.44 6.40
CA LYS A 104 6.59 22.46 6.18
C LYS A 104 7.98 21.85 6.06
N LEU A 105 8.08 20.86 5.18
CA LEU A 105 9.31 20.13 4.88
C LEU A 105 9.88 20.61 3.55
N ASP A 106 11.21 20.67 3.47
CA ASP A 106 11.92 20.93 2.23
C ASP A 106 12.09 19.63 1.42
N GLU A 107 12.43 19.71 0.13
CA GLU A 107 12.60 18.50 -0.72
C GLU A 107 13.66 17.54 -0.16
N GLU A 108 14.69 18.07 0.48
CA GLU A 108 15.76 17.30 1.13
C GLU A 108 15.30 16.54 2.38
N ASP A 109 14.14 16.91 2.94
CA ASP A 109 13.52 16.22 4.07
C ASP A 109 12.63 15.05 3.63
N VAL A 110 12.63 14.68 2.36
CA VAL A 110 11.75 13.64 1.81
C VAL A 110 12.56 12.43 1.38
N PHE A 111 12.37 11.32 2.08
CA PHE A 111 13.14 10.10 1.84
C PHE A 111 12.31 9.07 1.09
N THR A 112 12.49 8.97 -0.22
CA THR A 112 11.81 7.98 -1.07
C THR A 112 12.46 6.59 -0.98
N PHE A 113 11.68 5.53 -1.21
CA PHE A 113 12.18 4.15 -1.15
C PHE A 113 12.55 3.57 -2.52
N THR A 114 12.09 4.19 -3.60
CA THR A 114 12.52 3.89 -4.97
C THR A 114 13.93 4.44 -5.21
N LYS A 115 14.67 3.82 -6.14
CA LYS A 115 16.07 4.18 -6.40
C LYS A 115 16.23 5.55 -7.07
N ASP A 116 15.25 5.94 -7.85
CA ASP A 116 15.22 7.17 -8.66
C ASP A 116 14.34 8.27 -8.05
N GLY A 117 13.72 8.00 -6.90
CA GLY A 117 12.79 8.92 -6.25
C GLY A 117 11.43 9.04 -6.92
N SER A 118 11.14 8.20 -7.92
CA SER A 118 9.85 8.17 -8.59
C SER A 118 8.79 7.47 -7.75
N TYR A 119 7.52 7.71 -8.08
CA TYR A 119 6.39 6.97 -7.51
C TYR A 119 6.51 5.48 -7.87
N PRO A 120 6.30 4.56 -6.90
CA PRO A 120 6.37 3.13 -7.17
C PRO A 120 5.32 2.70 -8.20
N ASP A 121 5.69 1.79 -9.09
CA ASP A 121 4.88 1.31 -10.20
C ASP A 121 4.53 -0.19 -10.08
N ALA A 122 3.85 -0.71 -11.09
CA ALA A 122 3.39 -2.10 -11.10
C ALA A 122 4.52 -3.14 -11.19
N ASN A 123 5.74 -2.73 -11.50
CA ASN A 123 6.90 -3.58 -11.75
C ASN A 123 7.87 -3.57 -10.56
N ASP A 124 7.68 -2.66 -9.61
CA ASP A 124 8.47 -2.64 -8.39
C ASP A 124 8.28 -3.91 -7.55
N ASP A 125 9.39 -4.39 -7.01
CA ASP A 125 9.40 -5.50 -6.07
C ASP A 125 8.99 -4.96 -4.69
N LEU A 126 7.75 -5.21 -4.32
CA LEU A 126 7.17 -4.71 -3.09
C LEU A 126 7.97 -5.16 -1.85
N THR A 127 8.34 -6.43 -1.72
CA THR A 127 9.08 -6.89 -0.54
C THR A 127 10.39 -6.12 -0.40
N LYS A 128 11.06 -5.85 -1.52
CA LYS A 128 12.25 -4.98 -1.51
C LYS A 128 11.94 -3.54 -1.15
N LEU A 129 10.82 -2.97 -1.60
CA LEU A 129 10.40 -1.62 -1.23
C LEU A 129 10.09 -1.53 0.27
N GLU A 130 9.42 -2.51 0.85
CA GLU A 130 9.12 -2.55 2.28
C GLU A 130 10.39 -2.68 3.11
N ASP A 131 11.27 -3.63 2.78
CA ASP A 131 12.58 -3.79 3.44
C ASP A 131 13.42 -2.51 3.33
N ARG A 132 13.34 -1.82 2.18
CA ARG A 132 14.00 -0.54 1.97
C ARG A 132 13.37 0.55 2.83
N ALA A 133 12.04 0.60 2.95
CA ALA A 133 11.34 1.53 3.82
C ALA A 133 11.79 1.38 5.28
N VAL A 134 11.79 0.16 5.81
CA VAL A 134 12.30 -0.13 7.18
C VAL A 134 13.73 0.35 7.34
N THR A 135 14.58 0.05 6.36
CA THR A 135 16.00 0.43 6.36
C THR A 135 16.20 1.95 6.39
N VAL A 136 15.49 2.67 5.50
CA VAL A 136 15.58 4.12 5.37
C VAL A 136 15.03 4.81 6.62
N ILE A 137 13.84 4.44 7.08
CA ILE A 137 13.20 5.06 8.25
C ILE A 137 14.11 4.92 9.48
N CYS A 138 14.58 3.71 9.77
CA CYS A 138 15.46 3.50 10.93
C CYS A 138 16.80 4.23 10.78
N GLY A 139 17.36 4.29 9.56
CA GLY A 139 18.58 5.02 9.28
C GLY A 139 18.43 6.53 9.51
N VAL A 140 17.37 7.14 8.98
CA VAL A 140 17.05 8.57 9.13
C VAL A 140 16.82 8.92 10.60
N MET A 141 16.11 8.07 11.34
CA MET A 141 15.77 8.32 12.73
C MET A 141 16.85 7.89 13.74
N GLY A 142 17.93 7.25 13.27
CA GLY A 142 18.97 6.68 14.14
C GLY A 142 18.48 5.52 15.01
N TRP A 143 17.37 4.86 14.62
CA TRP A 143 16.83 3.71 15.34
C TRP A 143 17.58 2.43 14.98
N LYS A 144 17.60 1.49 15.92
CA LYS A 144 18.10 0.14 15.63
C LYS A 144 17.11 -0.56 14.70
N LEU A 145 17.64 -1.11 13.60
CA LEU A 145 16.84 -1.96 12.73
C LEU A 145 16.25 -3.11 13.53
N PRO A 146 14.93 -3.35 13.43
CA PRO A 146 14.37 -4.64 13.80
C PRO A 146 15.14 -5.71 13.04
N LYS A 147 15.48 -6.84 13.66
CA LYS A 147 16.12 -7.93 12.90
C LYS A 147 15.19 -8.28 11.73
N ALA A 148 15.71 -8.42 10.51
CA ALA A 148 14.90 -8.54 9.29
C ALA A 148 13.89 -9.72 9.30
N LYS A 149 14.04 -10.69 10.21
CA LYS A 149 13.09 -11.79 10.42
C LYS A 149 12.04 -11.55 11.51
N THR A 150 12.14 -10.47 12.27
CA THR A 150 11.19 -10.13 13.35
C THR A 150 10.06 -9.23 12.87
N TRP A 151 10.33 -8.23 12.03
CA TRP A 151 9.29 -7.25 11.71
C TRP A 151 8.22 -7.81 10.75
N HIS A 152 8.59 -8.61 9.75
CA HIS A 152 7.64 -9.33 8.89
C HIS A 152 6.74 -10.26 9.71
N LYS A 153 7.32 -11.05 10.62
CA LYS A 153 6.56 -11.94 11.51
C LYS A 153 5.60 -11.17 12.42
N ILE A 154 6.05 -10.06 13.00
CA ILE A 154 5.21 -9.18 13.83
C ILE A 154 4.09 -8.57 12.99
N ARG A 155 4.37 -8.12 11.76
CA ARG A 155 3.33 -7.64 10.83
C ARG A 155 2.30 -8.74 10.59
N ASP A 156 2.74 -9.94 10.21
CA ASP A 156 1.85 -11.05 9.87
C ASP A 156 0.94 -11.42 11.06
N GLU A 157 1.50 -11.52 12.27
CA GLU A 157 0.73 -11.76 13.51
C GLU A 157 -0.32 -10.66 13.76
N ILE A 158 0.04 -9.38 13.59
CA ILE A 158 -0.90 -8.27 13.77
C ILE A 158 -1.96 -8.23 12.67
N SER A 159 -1.59 -8.52 11.42
CA SER A 159 -2.52 -8.53 10.30
C SER A 159 -3.59 -9.61 10.47
N GLU A 160 -3.20 -10.81 10.93
CA GLU A 160 -4.14 -11.89 11.28
C GLU A 160 -5.14 -11.47 12.37
N GLU A 161 -4.67 -10.76 13.40
CA GLU A 161 -5.54 -10.24 14.47
C GLU A 161 -6.49 -9.14 14.00
N ARG A 162 -6.07 -8.28 13.07
CA ARG A 162 -6.84 -7.10 12.64
C ARG A 162 -7.85 -7.41 11.54
N CYS A 163 -7.55 -8.35 10.65
CA CYS A 163 -8.41 -8.67 9.51
C CYS A 163 -9.40 -9.81 9.82
N LEU A 164 -10.04 -9.79 10.99
CA LEU A 164 -10.94 -10.87 11.44
C LEU A 164 -12.05 -11.15 10.41
N GLY A 165 -12.11 -12.38 9.91
CA GLY A 165 -13.12 -12.82 8.94
C GLY A 165 -12.83 -12.48 7.48
N HIS A 166 -11.79 -11.67 7.21
CA HIS A 166 -11.37 -11.26 5.89
C HIS A 166 -9.97 -11.82 5.61
N PRO A 167 -9.79 -12.71 4.61
CA PRO A 167 -8.48 -13.30 4.38
C PRO A 167 -7.46 -12.20 4.10
N VAL A 168 -6.46 -12.06 4.98
CA VAL A 168 -5.25 -11.28 4.72
C VAL A 168 -4.57 -11.96 3.55
N ARG A 169 -4.84 -11.48 2.34
CA ARG A 169 -4.04 -11.89 1.21
C ARG A 169 -2.75 -11.12 1.33
N THR A 170 -1.65 -11.85 1.44
CA THR A 170 -0.37 -11.23 1.24
C THR A 170 -0.40 -10.53 -0.11
N LEU A 171 0.29 -9.41 -0.18
CA LEU A 171 0.39 -8.64 -1.40
C LEU A 171 0.92 -9.45 -2.59
N SER A 172 1.79 -10.42 -2.30
CA SER A 172 2.22 -11.48 -3.20
C SER A 172 1.05 -12.30 -3.74
N GLU A 173 0.15 -12.80 -2.89
CA GLU A 173 -1.02 -13.59 -3.30
C GLU A 173 -2.02 -12.77 -4.13
N PHE A 174 -2.12 -11.47 -3.84
CA PHE A 174 -2.89 -10.53 -4.64
C PHE A 174 -2.26 -10.32 -6.02
N CYS A 175 -0.94 -10.12 -6.07
CA CYS A 175 -0.17 -9.99 -7.31
C CYS A 175 -0.08 -11.29 -8.11
N ASP A 176 -0.11 -12.47 -7.50
CA ASP A 176 -0.19 -13.74 -8.22
C ASP A 176 -1.60 -13.96 -8.84
N GLY A 177 -2.62 -13.32 -8.26
CA GLY A 177 -3.90 -13.09 -8.94
C GLY A 177 -3.74 -12.40 -10.30
N ARG A 178 -2.81 -11.44 -10.44
CA ARG A 178 -2.46 -10.74 -11.70
C ARG A 178 -2.00 -11.71 -12.78
N ARG A 179 -1.20 -12.71 -12.43
CA ARG A 179 -0.68 -13.71 -13.39
C ARG A 179 -1.75 -14.71 -13.82
N LYS A 180 -2.63 -15.11 -12.91
CA LYS A 180 -3.74 -16.02 -13.21
C LYS A 180 -4.81 -15.33 -14.05
N MET A 181 -5.16 -14.08 -13.74
CA MET A 181 -6.18 -13.31 -14.49
C MET A 181 -5.70 -12.85 -15.86
N ASN A 182 -4.45 -12.37 -16.00
CA ASN A 182 -3.91 -12.03 -17.33
C ASN A 182 -3.84 -13.28 -18.25
N LYS A 183 -3.51 -14.45 -17.71
CA LYS A 183 -3.58 -15.73 -18.47
C LYS A 183 -5.00 -16.09 -18.91
N VAL A 184 -6.01 -15.73 -18.13
CA VAL A 184 -7.42 -15.95 -18.50
C VAL A 184 -7.84 -14.97 -19.59
N GLU A 185 -7.51 -13.67 -19.47
CA GLU A 185 -7.80 -12.68 -20.52
C GLU A 185 -7.06 -12.97 -21.83
N ASP A 186 -5.78 -13.36 -21.77
CA ASP A 186 -5.00 -13.77 -22.93
C ASP A 186 -5.55 -15.07 -23.54
N GLY A 187 -5.98 -16.02 -22.70
CA GLY A 187 -6.63 -17.26 -23.16
C GLY A 187 -8.02 -17.04 -23.78
N VAL A 188 -8.78 -16.05 -23.29
CA VAL A 188 -10.08 -15.66 -23.85
C VAL A 188 -9.90 -14.91 -25.16
N LYS A 189 -8.94 -13.98 -25.25
CA LYS A 189 -8.59 -13.28 -26.51
C LYS A 189 -8.03 -14.23 -27.56
N ALA A 190 -7.17 -15.17 -27.18
CA ALA A 190 -6.67 -16.21 -28.08
C ALA A 190 -7.81 -17.12 -28.60
N LYS A 191 -8.79 -17.47 -27.75
CA LYS A 191 -9.98 -18.22 -28.18
C LYS A 191 -10.87 -17.40 -29.12
N GLN A 192 -11.08 -16.11 -28.86
CA GLN A 192 -11.86 -15.24 -29.74
C GLN A 192 -11.21 -15.04 -31.12
N HIS A 193 -9.88 -14.97 -31.21
CA HIS A 193 -9.19 -14.94 -32.50
C HIS A 193 -9.21 -16.31 -33.22
N SER A 194 -9.14 -17.44 -32.49
CA SER A 194 -9.20 -18.77 -33.12
C SER A 194 -10.57 -19.17 -33.69
N VAL A 195 -11.65 -18.48 -33.29
CA VAL A 195 -13.02 -18.74 -33.80
C VAL A 195 -13.35 -17.84 -35.01
N GLY A 196 -12.58 -16.77 -35.24
CA GLY A 196 -12.74 -15.87 -36.40
C GLY A 196 -12.07 -16.37 -37.69
N ASP A 197 -11.13 -17.31 -37.61
CA ASP A 197 -10.34 -17.80 -38.75
C ASP A 197 -10.87 -19.10 -39.39
N GLN A 198 -12.10 -19.52 -39.07
CA GLN A 198 -12.76 -20.70 -39.69
C GLN A 198 -14.06 -20.38 -40.45
N ALA A 199 -14.30 -19.12 -40.78
CA ALA A 199 -15.37 -18.71 -41.66
C ALA A 199 -14.80 -18.07 -42.91
N ASP A 200 -14.27 -18.90 -43.82
CA ASP A 200 -14.26 -18.71 -45.28
C ASP A 200 -13.84 -20.01 -45.99
#